data_AF-A0A4S2AQR2-F1
#
_entry.id   AF-A0A4S2AQR2-F1
#
_cell.length_a   1.000
_cell.length_b   1.000
_cell.length_c   1.000
_cell.angle_alpha   90.00
_cell.angle_beta   90.00
_cell.angle_gamma   90.00
#
_symmetry.space_group_name_H-M   'P 1'
#
loop_
_entity.id
_entity.type
_entity.pdbx_description
1 polymer ?
#
loop_
_entity_poly.entity_id
_entity_poly.type
_entity_poly.pdbx_seq_one_letter_code
_entity_poly.pdbx_strand_id
1 'polypeptide(L)'
;MKNARPGFVIDPYRFDGSFLTSMSDGIHCDYTHKTLEELRAGEDNPRLVTVSRNTADKMFRIHLKSKCLPFKEITESQYYENMDMLPPVRHTRNFFFIGEPCFRDLYTFCFHVEGRYFTGLRSVTTPRKELERQMEGHYRSLTFRGGVTKGPACAITGKTNRQYLLTPYFFTDTDGEKKFICNLVTGPDEEPDIRNARKNMAEILLSLRRHHFLYFSAHKRRDDMEIFLEEAKKRRHTLLANGKLLQFPMNRESVSFTGTVKETQEPFFFRIYDRDLFLYLLYALRNIRREKAEM
;
A
#
# COMPACT_ATOMS: atom_id res chain seq x y z
N MET A 1 16.25 28.63 -32.58
CA MET A 1 16.40 27.26 -32.07
C MET A 1 15.48 27.11 -30.86
N LYS A 2 14.49 26.21 -30.90
CA LYS A 2 13.57 26.04 -29.76
C LYS A 2 14.37 25.50 -28.58
N ASN A 3 14.32 26.17 -27.43
CA ASN A 3 14.88 25.72 -26.16
C ASN A 3 14.45 24.27 -25.90
N ALA A 4 15.32 23.31 -26.23
CA ALA A 4 15.13 21.92 -25.85
C ALA A 4 15.17 21.91 -24.33
N ARG A 5 14.05 21.53 -23.71
CA ARG A 5 14.01 21.43 -22.24
C ARG A 5 14.86 20.22 -21.87
N PRO A 6 15.80 20.33 -20.91
CA PRO A 6 16.59 19.21 -20.47
C PRO A 6 15.66 18.05 -20.07
N GLY A 7 15.92 16.88 -20.66
CA GLY A 7 15.19 15.65 -20.43
C GLY A 7 15.95 14.73 -19.48
N PHE A 8 15.25 14.02 -18.59
CA PHE A 8 15.81 12.93 -17.80
C PHE A 8 15.39 11.60 -18.42
N VAL A 9 16.33 10.67 -18.57
CA VAL A 9 16.04 9.32 -19.08
C VAL A 9 15.66 8.41 -17.91
N ILE A 10 14.52 7.75 -18.02
CA ILE A 10 13.98 6.85 -16.98
C ILE A 10 13.28 5.63 -17.56
N ASP A 11 13.12 4.59 -16.74
CA ASP A 11 12.09 3.58 -16.94
C ASP A 11 10.81 4.00 -16.19
N PRO A 12 9.72 4.35 -16.90
CA PRO A 12 8.50 4.83 -16.26
C PRO A 12 7.69 3.73 -15.57
N TYR A 13 7.97 2.46 -15.88
CA TYR A 13 7.30 1.28 -15.31
C TYR A 13 8.06 0.68 -14.12
N ARG A 14 9.33 1.04 -13.96
CA ARG A 14 10.21 0.53 -12.88
C ARG A 14 11.00 1.65 -12.20
N PHE A 15 10.39 2.81 -12.04
CA PHE A 15 11.05 3.96 -11.44
C PHE A 15 11.40 3.72 -9.95
N ASP A 16 12.67 3.49 -9.69
CA ASP A 16 13.23 3.15 -8.36
C ASP A 16 13.76 4.36 -7.60
N GLY A 17 13.48 5.58 -8.09
CA GLY A 17 13.99 6.82 -7.51
C GLY A 17 15.28 7.30 -8.16
N SER A 18 15.83 6.57 -9.14
CA SER A 18 17.00 6.96 -9.92
C SER A 18 16.65 7.41 -11.34
N PHE A 19 17.47 8.31 -11.88
CA PHE A 19 17.46 8.70 -13.29
C PHE A 19 18.65 8.02 -13.95
N LEU A 20 18.44 7.41 -15.12
CA LEU A 20 19.53 6.74 -15.83
C LEU A 20 20.58 7.76 -16.28
N THR A 21 20.12 8.87 -16.87
CA THR A 21 20.96 9.99 -17.29
C THR A 21 20.11 11.24 -17.55
N SER A 22 20.75 12.33 -17.92
CA SER A 22 20.14 13.55 -18.47
C SER A 22 20.56 13.77 -19.92
N MET A 23 19.69 14.45 -20.67
CA MET A 23 19.89 14.88 -22.05
C MET A 23 19.52 16.35 -22.14
N SER A 24 20.52 17.22 -21.97
CA SER A 24 20.33 18.67 -21.93
C SER A 24 20.01 19.26 -23.30
N ASP A 25 20.54 18.65 -24.37
CA ASP A 25 20.22 18.99 -25.76
C ASP A 25 18.94 18.28 -26.27
N GLY A 26 18.37 17.38 -25.46
CA GLY A 26 17.19 16.57 -25.77
C GLY A 26 17.44 15.38 -26.69
N ILE A 27 18.69 15.10 -27.07
CA ILE A 27 19.05 14.08 -28.07
C ILE A 27 20.13 13.14 -27.51
N HIS A 28 21.18 13.67 -26.91
CA HIS A 28 22.35 12.92 -26.46
C HIS A 28 22.46 12.93 -24.94
N CYS A 29 22.90 11.81 -24.40
CA CYS A 29 23.31 11.68 -23.00
C CYS A 29 24.43 12.68 -22.69
N ASP A 30 24.24 13.48 -21.63
CA ASP A 30 25.18 14.52 -21.21
C ASP A 30 26.58 13.97 -20.85
N TYR A 31 26.69 12.67 -20.54
CA TYR A 31 27.92 12.03 -20.08
C TYR A 31 28.55 11.08 -21.08
N THR A 32 27.74 10.39 -21.91
CA THR A 32 28.23 9.34 -22.81
C THR A 32 28.00 9.66 -24.28
N HIS A 33 27.32 10.76 -24.59
CA HIS A 33 26.90 11.16 -25.93
C HIS A 33 26.03 10.15 -26.69
N LYS A 34 25.57 9.08 -26.01
CA LYS A 34 24.64 8.10 -26.57
C LYS A 34 23.24 8.70 -26.75
N THR A 35 22.59 8.30 -27.84
CA THR A 35 21.17 8.55 -28.11
C THR A 35 20.27 7.70 -27.21
N LEU A 36 18.97 8.00 -27.17
CA LEU A 36 18.01 7.22 -26.39
C LEU A 36 17.92 5.76 -26.89
N GLU A 37 18.01 5.54 -28.20
CA GLU A 37 17.98 4.23 -28.85
C GLU A 37 19.20 3.39 -28.45
N GLU A 38 20.39 3.99 -28.42
CA GLU A 38 21.62 3.33 -27.98
C GLU A 38 21.59 3.01 -26.47
N LEU A 39 20.97 3.88 -25.65
CA LEU A 39 20.73 3.58 -24.24
C LEU A 39 19.74 2.42 -24.07
N ARG A 40 18.65 2.38 -24.84
CA ARG A 40 17.69 1.27 -24.83
C ARG A 40 18.34 -0.06 -25.19
N ALA A 41 19.21 -0.08 -26.20
CA ALA A 41 19.95 -1.27 -26.62
C ALA A 41 21.00 -1.67 -25.56
N GLY A 42 21.73 -0.71 -24.99
CA GLY A 42 22.76 -0.96 -23.98
C GLY A 42 22.21 -1.47 -22.64
N GLU A 43 21.03 -0.98 -22.24
CA GLU A 43 20.35 -1.40 -21.00
C GLU A 43 19.40 -2.59 -21.20
N ASP A 44 19.30 -3.14 -22.42
CA ASP A 44 18.29 -4.13 -22.80
C ASP A 44 16.87 -3.75 -22.34
N ASN A 45 16.54 -2.47 -22.48
CA ASN A 45 15.28 -1.90 -22.00
C ASN A 45 14.64 -0.98 -23.04
N PRO A 46 13.76 -1.51 -23.92
CA PRO A 46 13.12 -0.70 -24.95
C PRO A 46 12.13 0.36 -24.40
N ARG A 47 11.82 0.32 -23.10
CA ARG A 47 10.81 1.18 -22.47
C ARG A 47 11.37 2.47 -21.89
N LEU A 48 12.69 2.69 -21.99
CA LEU A 48 13.28 3.94 -21.55
C LEU A 48 12.67 5.13 -22.31
N VAL A 49 12.38 6.20 -21.59
CA VAL A 49 11.83 7.44 -22.15
C VAL A 49 12.53 8.65 -21.56
N THR A 50 12.59 9.73 -22.33
CA THR A 50 12.97 11.05 -21.84
C THR A 50 11.76 11.76 -21.26
N VAL A 51 11.91 12.36 -20.08
CA VAL A 51 10.86 13.13 -19.42
C VAL A 51 11.34 14.52 -19.00
N SER A 52 10.43 15.49 -18.96
CA SER A 52 10.76 16.82 -18.45
C SER A 52 11.13 16.81 -16.96
N ARG A 53 11.86 17.83 -16.48
CA ARG A 53 12.14 18.03 -15.05
C ARG A 53 10.89 17.96 -14.17
N ASN A 54 9.80 18.64 -14.54
CA ASN A 54 8.55 18.61 -13.77
C ASN A 54 7.96 17.19 -13.65
N THR A 55 8.08 16.39 -14.71
CA THR A 55 7.64 14.99 -14.71
C THR A 55 8.56 14.14 -13.82
N ALA A 56 9.87 14.32 -13.95
CA ALA A 56 10.87 13.67 -13.11
C ALA A 56 10.65 13.96 -11.62
N ASP A 57 10.47 15.23 -11.24
CA ASP A 57 10.20 15.65 -9.85
C ASP A 57 8.89 15.05 -9.33
N LYS A 58 7.85 15.00 -10.16
CA LYS A 58 6.57 14.37 -9.81
C LYS A 58 6.75 12.87 -9.54
N MET A 59 7.49 12.18 -10.40
CA MET A 59 7.77 10.74 -10.25
C MET A 59 8.62 10.49 -9.02
N PHE A 60 9.63 11.33 -8.78
CA PHE A 60 10.48 11.31 -7.61
C PHE A 60 9.67 11.47 -6.31
N ARG A 61 8.82 12.50 -6.22
CA ARG A 61 7.94 12.71 -5.06
C ARG A 61 7.01 11.52 -4.80
N ILE A 62 6.54 10.86 -5.86
CA ILE A 62 5.68 9.69 -5.74
C ILE A 62 6.47 8.47 -5.25
N HIS A 63 7.71 8.30 -5.74
CA HIS A 63 8.61 7.27 -5.24
C HIS A 63 8.91 7.46 -3.75
N LEU A 64 9.22 8.68 -3.31
CA LEU A 64 9.44 8.97 -1.88
C LEU A 64 8.22 8.59 -1.03
N LYS A 65 7.02 8.95 -1.49
CA LYS A 65 5.77 8.56 -0.80
C LYS A 65 5.55 7.04 -0.77
N SER A 66 6.00 6.31 -1.78
CA SER A 66 5.94 4.83 -1.78
C SER A 66 6.82 4.18 -0.71
N LYS A 67 7.83 4.91 -0.20
CA LYS A 67 8.71 4.47 0.89
C LYS A 67 8.17 4.84 2.28
N CYS A 68 7.21 5.76 2.36
CA CYS A 68 6.59 6.20 3.60
C CYS A 68 5.55 5.16 4.07
N LEU A 69 6.04 4.02 4.56
CA LEU A 69 5.22 2.95 5.11
C LEU A 69 4.37 3.45 6.31
N PRO A 70 3.27 2.75 6.64
CA PRO A 70 2.65 2.87 7.95
C PRO A 70 3.70 2.76 9.06
N PHE A 71 3.47 3.44 10.18
CA PHE A 71 4.39 3.34 11.30
C PHE A 71 4.40 1.93 11.87
N LYS A 72 5.58 1.51 12.33
CA LYS A 72 5.81 0.21 12.95
C LYS A 72 6.09 0.42 14.42
N GLU A 73 5.44 -0.36 15.26
CA GLU A 73 5.73 -0.38 16.68
C GLU A 73 7.12 -1.01 16.90
N ILE A 74 7.89 -0.39 17.79
CA ILE A 74 9.23 -0.82 18.20
C ILE A 74 9.27 -0.89 19.72
N THR A 75 10.29 -1.56 20.27
CA THR A 75 10.50 -1.57 21.71
C THR A 75 11.03 -0.22 22.20
N GLU A 76 10.88 0.02 23.50
CA GLU A 76 11.50 1.16 24.17
C GLU A 76 13.02 1.19 23.97
N SER A 77 13.69 0.04 24.13
CA SER A 77 15.14 -0.08 23.90
C SER A 77 15.53 0.32 22.49
N GLN A 78 14.80 -0.17 21.47
CA GLN A 78 15.04 0.21 20.07
C GLN A 78 14.83 1.71 19.82
N TYR A 79 13.87 2.34 20.52
CA TYR A 79 13.63 3.78 20.40
C TYR A 79 14.83 4.60 20.89
N TYR A 80 15.36 4.27 22.06
CA TYR A 80 16.51 4.96 22.63
C TYR A 80 17.81 4.62 21.92
N GLU A 81 18.00 3.37 21.47
CA GLU A 81 19.12 3.01 20.59
C GLU A 81 19.13 3.88 19.33
N ASN A 82 17.98 4.07 18.67
CA ASN A 82 17.88 4.95 17.50
C ASN A 82 18.18 6.42 17.82
N MET A 83 17.89 6.86 19.05
CA MET A 83 18.17 8.23 19.52
C MET A 83 19.67 8.44 19.79
N ASP A 84 20.34 7.42 20.31
CA ASP A 84 21.74 7.46 20.71
C ASP A 84 22.72 7.13 19.57
N MET A 85 22.25 6.50 18.48
CA MET A 85 23.08 6.16 17.32
C MET A 85 23.72 7.40 16.67
N LEU A 86 22.93 8.44 16.42
CA LEU A 86 23.37 9.66 15.74
C LEU A 86 22.61 10.88 16.27
N PRO A 87 23.25 12.05 16.41
CA PRO A 87 22.59 13.28 16.83
C PRO A 87 21.36 13.58 15.94
N PRO A 88 20.16 13.73 16.52
CA PRO A 88 18.96 13.97 15.73
C PRO A 88 19.02 15.26 14.91
N VAL A 89 18.66 15.20 13.62
CA VAL A 89 18.57 16.41 12.76
C VAL A 89 17.39 17.30 13.12
N ARG A 90 16.36 16.72 13.73
CA ARG A 90 15.17 17.43 14.20
C ARG A 90 14.56 16.64 15.35
N HIS A 91 14.33 17.31 16.47
CA HIS A 91 13.90 16.68 17.71
C HIS A 91 12.88 17.55 18.45
N THR A 92 11.92 16.90 19.06
CA THR A 92 10.94 17.45 19.99
C THR A 92 10.74 16.45 21.14
N ARG A 93 10.02 16.84 22.19
CA ARG A 93 9.70 15.95 23.31
C ARG A 93 9.09 14.59 22.91
N ASN A 94 8.33 14.55 21.80
CA ASN A 94 7.53 13.37 21.44
C ASN A 94 8.05 12.65 20.19
N PHE A 95 8.97 13.25 19.43
CA PHE A 95 9.49 12.65 18.21
C PHE A 95 10.85 13.20 17.82
N PHE A 96 11.59 12.42 17.03
CA PHE A 96 12.84 12.86 16.40
C PHE A 96 13.06 12.21 15.02
N PHE A 97 14.01 12.77 14.28
CA PHE A 97 14.60 12.18 13.08
C PHE A 97 16.05 11.82 13.36
N ILE A 98 16.47 10.60 13.02
CA ILE A 98 17.87 10.14 13.16
C ILE A 98 18.80 11.05 12.34
N GLY A 99 20.07 11.16 12.74
CA GLY A 99 21.05 12.08 12.15
C GLY A 99 21.32 11.93 10.65
N GLU A 100 21.08 10.75 10.07
CA GLU A 100 21.41 10.47 8.67
C GLU A 100 20.19 10.08 7.82
N PRO A 101 20.12 10.55 6.56
CA PRO A 101 19.05 10.20 5.65
C PRO A 101 19.20 8.77 5.15
N CYS A 102 18.09 8.03 5.11
CA CYS A 102 18.05 6.76 4.39
C CYS A 102 18.05 6.97 2.87
N PHE A 103 17.39 8.03 2.40
CA PHE A 103 17.34 8.39 0.99
C PHE A 103 16.95 9.86 0.80
N ARG A 104 17.92 10.69 0.37
CA ARG A 104 17.75 12.15 0.21
C ARG A 104 17.20 12.85 1.44
N ASP A 105 15.93 13.25 1.42
CA ASP A 105 15.23 13.94 2.49
C ASP A 105 14.38 13.00 3.35
N LEU A 106 14.35 11.70 3.05
CA LEU A 106 13.72 10.67 3.87
C LEU A 106 14.68 10.19 4.96
N TYR A 107 14.22 10.33 6.19
CA TYR A 107 14.93 9.95 7.40
C TYR A 107 14.08 8.96 8.19
N THR A 108 14.76 8.13 8.98
CA THR A 108 14.09 7.37 10.04
C THR A 108 13.52 8.35 11.06
N PHE A 109 12.21 8.29 11.21
CA PHE A 109 11.41 9.11 12.11
C PHE A 109 10.90 8.22 13.24
N CYS A 110 11.19 8.62 14.47
CA CYS A 110 10.78 7.91 15.67
C CYS A 110 9.87 8.81 16.51
N PHE A 111 8.79 8.24 17.05
CA PHE A 111 7.94 8.94 18.02
C PHE A 111 7.44 8.00 19.10
N HIS A 112 6.97 8.58 20.20
CA HIS A 112 6.29 7.84 21.26
C HIS A 112 4.97 8.51 21.62
N VAL A 113 4.04 7.71 22.13
CA VAL A 113 2.73 8.14 22.61
C VAL A 113 2.21 7.12 23.62
N GLU A 114 1.78 7.58 24.81
CA GLU A 114 1.20 6.74 25.87
C GLU A 114 2.04 5.48 26.19
N GLY A 115 3.37 5.63 26.27
CA GLY A 115 4.30 4.54 26.60
C GLY A 115 4.56 3.54 25.47
N ARG A 116 4.06 3.80 24.25
CA ARG A 116 4.34 3.00 23.05
C ARG A 116 5.27 3.74 22.11
N TYR A 117 6.14 3.01 21.43
CA TYR A 117 7.21 3.55 20.61
C TYR A 117 7.07 3.12 19.17
N PHE A 118 7.32 4.02 18.24
CA PHE A 118 7.07 3.79 16.81
C PHE A 118 8.19 4.34 15.94
N THR A 119 8.36 3.73 14.78
CA THR A 119 9.28 4.17 13.74
C THR A 119 8.64 4.16 12.35
N GLY A 120 9.15 4.98 11.44
CA GLY A 120 8.82 4.96 10.02
C GLY A 120 9.68 5.93 9.22
N LEU A 121 9.61 5.85 7.90
CA LEU A 121 10.32 6.80 7.03
C LEU A 121 9.44 8.02 6.76
N ARG A 122 9.95 9.22 7.06
CA ARG A 122 9.27 10.50 6.73
C ARG A 122 10.27 11.50 6.20
N SER A 123 9.78 12.45 5.41
CA SER A 123 10.63 13.55 4.96
C SER A 123 10.93 14.46 6.15
N VAL A 124 12.20 14.82 6.37
CA VAL A 124 12.60 15.76 7.44
C VAL A 124 11.96 17.13 7.26
N THR A 125 11.62 17.48 6.02
CA THR A 125 10.94 18.73 5.64
C THR A 125 9.44 18.72 5.91
N THR A 126 8.86 17.57 6.31
CA THR A 126 7.42 17.45 6.58
C THR A 126 7.02 18.43 7.71
N PRO A 127 6.02 19.30 7.51
CA PRO A 127 5.58 20.23 8.55
C PRO A 127 5.19 19.52 9.83
N ARG A 128 5.49 20.13 10.99
CA ARG A 128 5.18 19.56 12.31
C ARG A 128 3.72 19.13 12.46
N LYS A 129 2.78 20.00 12.05
CA LYS A 129 1.34 19.73 12.10
C LYS A 129 0.94 18.49 11.30
N GLU A 130 1.61 18.23 10.18
CA GLU A 130 1.34 17.04 9.36
C GLU A 130 1.91 15.78 10.00
N LEU A 131 3.09 15.85 10.64
CA LEU A 131 3.64 14.73 11.43
C LEU A 131 2.72 14.39 12.60
N GLU A 132 2.27 15.40 13.36
CA GLU A 132 1.34 15.23 14.48
C GLU A 132 0.02 14.59 14.01
N ARG A 133 -0.54 15.04 12.87
CA ARG A 133 -1.73 14.42 12.26
C ARG A 133 -1.52 12.92 11.97
N GLN A 134 -0.36 12.56 11.40
CA GLN A 134 -0.05 11.16 11.08
C GLN A 134 0.18 10.31 12.33
N MET A 135 0.89 10.84 13.33
CA MET A 135 1.11 10.18 14.62
C MET A 135 -0.22 9.89 15.31
N GLU A 136 -1.07 10.91 15.39
CA GLU A 136 -2.38 10.82 16.03
C GLU A 136 -3.29 9.85 15.26
N GLY A 137 -3.35 9.95 13.93
CA GLY A 137 -4.13 9.03 13.09
C GLY A 137 -3.70 7.57 13.24
N HIS A 138 -2.39 7.32 13.32
CA HIS A 138 -1.87 5.98 13.58
C HIS A 138 -2.25 5.47 14.96
N TYR A 139 -2.07 6.28 16.01
CA TYR A 139 -2.41 5.88 17.37
C TYR A 139 -3.91 5.63 17.56
N ARG A 140 -4.77 6.48 16.99
CA ARG A 140 -6.22 6.27 16.96
C ARG A 140 -6.59 4.95 16.30
N SER A 141 -5.96 4.64 15.17
CA SER A 141 -6.19 3.37 14.46
C SER A 141 -5.81 2.16 15.33
N LEU A 142 -4.65 2.20 15.98
CA LEU A 142 -4.18 1.10 16.83
C LEU A 142 -5.09 0.83 18.04
N THR A 143 -5.58 1.89 18.67
CA THR A 143 -6.43 1.83 19.87
C THR A 143 -7.90 1.58 19.54
N PHE A 144 -8.29 1.74 18.29
CA PHE A 144 -9.65 1.56 17.84
C PHE A 144 -10.16 0.12 18.02
N ARG A 145 -11.38 0.01 18.57
CA ARG A 145 -12.10 -1.26 18.76
C ARG A 145 -13.47 -1.14 18.10
N GLY A 146 -13.55 -1.48 16.82
CA GLY A 146 -14.80 -1.44 16.05
C GLY A 146 -15.82 -2.46 16.54
N GLY A 147 -17.04 -1.98 16.82
CA GLY A 147 -18.19 -2.85 17.12
C GLY A 147 -18.68 -3.54 15.86
N VAL A 148 -18.67 -4.88 15.84
CA VAL A 148 -19.16 -5.68 14.71
C VAL A 148 -20.66 -5.96 14.88
N THR A 149 -21.44 -5.67 13.85
CA THR A 149 -22.90 -5.84 13.84
C THR A 149 -23.35 -6.68 12.66
N LYS A 150 -24.46 -7.41 12.83
CA LYS A 150 -25.14 -8.17 11.78
C LYS A 150 -26.29 -7.34 11.20
N GLY A 151 -26.42 -7.34 9.89
CA GLY A 151 -27.58 -6.77 9.20
C GLY A 151 -28.71 -7.80 9.00
N PRO A 152 -29.83 -7.38 8.40
CA PRO A 152 -30.94 -8.27 8.11
C PRO A 152 -30.52 -9.32 7.07
N ALA A 153 -30.93 -10.57 7.28
CA ALA A 153 -30.67 -11.65 6.35
C ALA A 153 -31.56 -11.53 5.10
N CYS A 154 -30.99 -11.77 3.93
CA CYS A 154 -31.70 -11.76 2.65
C CYS A 154 -31.64 -13.16 2.02
N ALA A 155 -32.78 -13.66 1.55
CA ALA A 155 -32.82 -14.90 0.79
C ALA A 155 -32.44 -14.63 -0.68
N ILE A 156 -31.48 -15.39 -1.20
CA ILE A 156 -31.07 -15.34 -2.60
C ILE A 156 -31.23 -16.72 -3.23
N THR A 157 -31.65 -16.76 -4.50
CA THR A 157 -31.76 -18.02 -5.25
C THR A 157 -30.51 -18.20 -6.11
N GLY A 158 -29.79 -19.30 -5.90
CA GLY A 158 -28.63 -19.64 -6.70
C GLY A 158 -29.01 -20.13 -8.11
N LYS A 159 -28.01 -20.30 -8.97
CA LYS A 159 -28.20 -20.80 -10.35
C LYS A 159 -28.88 -22.18 -10.44
N THR A 160 -28.83 -22.96 -9.36
CA THR A 160 -29.42 -24.30 -9.22
C THR A 160 -30.82 -24.28 -8.60
N ASN A 161 -31.49 -23.11 -8.55
CA ASN A 161 -32.78 -22.91 -7.88
C ASN A 161 -32.79 -23.19 -6.36
N ARG A 162 -31.61 -23.34 -5.74
CA ARG A 162 -31.46 -23.48 -4.29
C ARG A 162 -31.53 -22.11 -3.61
N GLN A 163 -32.23 -22.03 -2.47
CA GLN A 163 -32.28 -20.82 -1.64
C GLN A 163 -31.10 -20.76 -0.67
N TYR A 164 -30.42 -19.63 -0.62
CA TYR A 164 -29.36 -19.32 0.32
C TYR A 164 -29.75 -18.12 1.16
N LEU A 165 -29.41 -18.14 2.44
CA LEU A 165 -29.53 -17.01 3.35
C LEU A 165 -28.22 -16.24 3.39
N LEU A 166 -28.28 -14.95 3.10
CA LEU A 166 -27.15 -14.04 3.07
C LEU A 166 -27.29 -13.03 4.20
N THR A 167 -26.40 -13.12 5.19
CA THR A 167 -26.38 -12.21 6.35
C THR A 167 -25.16 -11.27 6.23
N PRO A 168 -25.36 -9.97 5.96
CA PRO A 168 -24.27 -9.02 5.86
C PRO A 168 -23.74 -8.63 7.23
N TYR A 169 -22.43 -8.45 7.35
CA TYR A 169 -21.76 -7.99 8.57
C TYR A 169 -21.06 -6.66 8.33
N PHE A 170 -21.09 -5.81 9.35
CA PHE A 170 -20.55 -4.47 9.33
C PHE A 170 -19.71 -4.20 10.59
N PHE A 171 -18.80 -3.24 10.53
CA PHE A 171 -18.30 -2.57 11.72
C PHE A 171 -18.65 -1.09 11.68
N THR A 172 -18.79 -0.48 12.85
CA THR A 172 -18.93 0.97 12.99
C THR A 172 -17.55 1.58 13.12
N ASP A 173 -17.18 2.53 12.26
CA ASP A 173 -15.87 3.21 12.29
C ASP A 173 -15.78 4.32 13.36
N THR A 174 -14.69 5.07 13.38
CA THR A 174 -14.48 6.18 14.32
C THR A 174 -15.46 7.34 14.14
N ASP A 175 -16.05 7.48 12.96
CA ASP A 175 -17.00 8.54 12.61
C ASP A 175 -18.45 8.10 12.86
N GLY A 176 -18.67 6.85 13.31
CA GLY A 176 -20.00 6.28 13.53
C GLY A 176 -20.61 5.63 12.29
N GLU A 177 -19.87 5.57 11.18
CA GLU A 177 -20.35 5.05 9.90
C GLU A 177 -20.22 3.52 9.82
N LYS A 178 -21.26 2.87 9.29
CA LYS A 178 -21.25 1.42 9.09
C LYS A 178 -20.45 1.06 7.83
N LYS A 179 -19.40 0.26 8.00
CA LYS A 179 -18.56 -0.27 6.92
C LYS A 179 -18.84 -1.74 6.70
N PHE A 180 -19.15 -2.12 5.47
CA PHE A 180 -19.43 -3.50 5.12
C PHE A 180 -18.15 -4.35 5.16
N ILE A 181 -18.21 -5.52 5.83
CA ILE A 181 -17.13 -6.48 5.94
C ILE A 181 -17.28 -7.56 4.86
N CYS A 182 -18.26 -8.44 5.06
CA CYS A 182 -18.57 -9.55 4.17
C CYS A 182 -19.97 -10.10 4.46
N ASN A 183 -20.38 -11.05 3.62
CA ASN A 183 -21.62 -11.76 3.73
C ASN A 183 -21.36 -13.16 4.28
N LEU A 184 -22.07 -13.54 5.35
CA LEU A 184 -22.19 -14.93 5.73
C LEU A 184 -23.27 -15.57 4.86
N VAL A 185 -22.89 -16.55 4.05
CA VAL A 185 -23.81 -17.30 3.18
C VAL A 185 -24.06 -18.67 3.80
N THR A 186 -25.34 -18.99 4.05
CA THR A 186 -25.78 -20.28 4.59
C THR A 186 -26.79 -20.92 3.65
N GLY A 187 -26.52 -22.16 3.21
CA GLY A 187 -27.41 -22.93 2.35
C GLY A 187 -28.43 -23.78 3.14
N PRO A 188 -29.35 -24.47 2.43
CA PRO A 188 -30.43 -25.25 3.03
C PRO A 188 -29.98 -26.65 3.49
N ASP A 189 -28.91 -27.21 2.92
CA ASP A 189 -28.37 -28.53 3.25
C ASP A 189 -26.86 -28.47 3.52
N GLU A 190 -26.43 -29.28 4.51
CA GLU A 190 -25.06 -29.56 4.99
C GLU A 190 -24.44 -28.64 6.07
N GLU A 191 -24.36 -29.16 7.32
CA GLU A 191 -23.50 -28.66 8.40
C GLU A 191 -22.05 -28.33 7.97
N PRO A 192 -21.35 -29.13 7.13
CA PRO A 192 -19.98 -28.81 6.72
C PRO A 192 -19.85 -27.50 5.92
N ASP A 193 -20.81 -27.15 5.08
CA ASP A 193 -20.80 -25.90 4.31
C ASP A 193 -21.04 -24.68 5.22
N ILE A 194 -21.97 -24.80 6.17
CA ILE A 194 -22.20 -23.75 7.18
C ILE A 194 -20.97 -23.58 8.08
N ARG A 195 -20.33 -24.68 8.48
CA ARG A 195 -19.12 -24.66 9.31
C ARG A 195 -17.96 -23.98 8.57
N ASN A 196 -17.78 -24.27 7.29
CA ASN A 196 -16.78 -23.63 6.45
C ASN A 196 -17.05 -22.14 6.25
N ALA A 197 -18.30 -21.74 5.98
CA ALA A 197 -18.69 -20.34 5.86
C ALA A 197 -18.43 -19.56 7.16
N ARG A 198 -18.77 -20.14 8.31
CA ARG A 198 -18.47 -19.56 9.64
C ARG A 198 -16.98 -19.48 9.91
N LYS A 199 -16.20 -20.50 9.52
CA LYS A 199 -14.74 -20.50 9.65
C LYS A 199 -14.11 -19.39 8.82
N ASN A 200 -14.48 -19.25 7.55
CA ASN A 200 -14.00 -18.18 6.67
C ASN A 200 -14.35 -16.80 7.23
N MET A 201 -15.58 -16.64 7.74
CA MET A 201 -16.00 -15.41 8.41
C MET A 201 -15.15 -15.10 9.64
N ALA A 202 -14.92 -16.09 10.50
CA ALA A 202 -14.06 -15.93 11.67
C ALA A 202 -12.62 -15.51 11.28
N GLU A 203 -12.08 -16.08 10.20
CA GLU A 203 -10.76 -15.70 9.68
C GLU A 203 -10.72 -14.25 9.18
N ILE A 204 -11.76 -13.79 8.47
CA ILE A 204 -11.90 -12.39 8.04
C ILE A 204 -11.94 -11.46 9.25
N LEU A 205 -12.74 -11.78 10.28
CA LEU A 205 -12.85 -10.95 11.49
C LEU A 205 -11.55 -10.92 12.28
N LEU A 206 -10.81 -12.03 12.35
CA LEU A 206 -9.49 -12.08 12.97
C LEU A 206 -8.48 -11.23 12.21
N SER A 207 -8.47 -11.31 10.88
CA SER A 207 -7.63 -10.46 10.02
C SER A 207 -7.96 -8.98 10.23
N LEU A 208 -9.25 -8.62 10.20
CA LEU A 208 -9.71 -7.25 10.43
C LEU A 208 -9.25 -6.70 11.80
N ARG A 209 -9.36 -7.51 12.86
CA ARG A 209 -8.91 -7.12 14.21
C ARG A 209 -7.39 -7.01 14.30
N ARG A 210 -6.65 -7.92 13.66
CA ARG A 210 -5.18 -7.90 13.62
C ARG A 210 -4.66 -6.64 12.95
N HIS A 211 -5.33 -6.22 11.88
CA HIS A 211 -4.97 -5.02 11.10
C HIS A 211 -5.77 -3.78 11.52
N HIS A 212 -6.24 -3.75 12.78
CA HIS A 212 -6.81 -2.56 13.41
C HIS A 212 -7.97 -1.92 12.63
N PHE A 213 -8.80 -2.74 11.98
CA PHE A 213 -9.91 -2.30 11.13
C PHE A 213 -9.52 -1.45 9.91
N LEU A 214 -8.22 -1.32 9.60
CA LEU A 214 -7.74 -0.61 8.42
C LEU A 214 -7.99 -1.39 7.13
N TYR A 215 -7.83 -2.71 7.20
CA TYR A 215 -8.12 -3.63 6.12
C TYR A 215 -8.29 -5.06 6.66
N PHE A 216 -8.70 -5.99 5.80
CA PHE A 216 -8.56 -7.42 6.05
C PHE A 216 -8.11 -8.15 4.79
N SER A 217 -7.51 -9.33 4.96
CA SER A 217 -7.24 -10.29 3.89
C SER A 217 -8.18 -11.48 3.97
N ALA A 218 -8.68 -11.95 2.83
CA ALA A 218 -9.47 -13.19 2.78
C ALA A 218 -8.57 -14.44 2.65
N HIS A 219 -7.25 -14.28 2.55
CA HIS A 219 -6.30 -15.39 2.36
C HIS A 219 -5.27 -15.43 3.48
N LYS A 220 -5.36 -16.46 4.33
CA LYS A 220 -4.52 -16.63 5.52
C LYS A 220 -3.01 -16.65 5.25
N ARG A 221 -2.58 -17.16 4.08
CA ARG A 221 -1.16 -17.20 3.68
C ARG A 221 -0.59 -15.80 3.41
N ARG A 222 -1.43 -14.85 2.99
CA ARG A 222 -1.07 -13.49 2.59
C ARG A 222 -1.95 -12.50 3.35
N ASP A 223 -1.84 -12.55 4.68
CA ASP A 223 -2.67 -11.74 5.56
C ASP A 223 -2.17 -10.30 5.68
N ASP A 224 -0.84 -10.13 5.68
CA ASP A 224 -0.18 -8.83 5.78
C ASP A 224 0.07 -8.23 4.37
N MET A 225 -0.54 -7.07 4.12
CA MET A 225 -0.44 -6.39 2.83
C MET A 225 0.96 -5.83 2.57
N GLU A 226 1.64 -5.35 3.59
CA GLU A 226 2.97 -4.75 3.45
C GLU A 226 3.98 -5.83 3.05
N ILE A 227 3.97 -6.96 3.77
CA ILE A 227 4.81 -8.12 3.46
C ILE A 227 4.52 -8.62 2.05
N PHE A 228 3.24 -8.70 1.67
CA PHE A 228 2.82 -9.09 0.33
C PHE A 228 3.39 -8.17 -0.77
N LEU A 229 3.28 -6.85 -0.61
CA LEU A 229 3.76 -5.88 -1.60
C LEU A 229 5.28 -5.87 -1.70
N GLU A 230 5.98 -5.97 -0.57
CA GLU A 230 7.44 -6.05 -0.53
C GLU A 230 7.94 -7.36 -1.16
N GLU A 231 7.28 -8.49 -0.93
CA GLU A 231 7.61 -9.75 -1.59
C GLU A 231 7.41 -9.64 -3.11
N ALA A 232 6.27 -9.12 -3.56
CA ALA A 232 5.96 -8.95 -4.97
C ALA A 232 7.01 -8.06 -5.66
N LYS A 233 7.45 -7.00 -4.99
CA LYS A 233 8.51 -6.12 -5.48
C LYS A 233 9.88 -6.83 -5.53
N LYS A 234 10.31 -7.46 -4.43
CA LYS A 234 11.63 -8.12 -4.33
C LYS A 234 11.77 -9.27 -5.33
N ARG A 235 10.72 -10.08 -5.48
CA ARG A 235 10.70 -11.22 -6.41
C ARG A 235 10.34 -10.83 -7.84
N ARG A 236 10.11 -9.53 -8.10
CA ARG A 236 9.69 -8.99 -9.42
C ARG A 236 8.45 -9.68 -9.97
N HIS A 237 7.52 -10.06 -9.09
CA HIS A 237 6.27 -10.70 -9.47
C HIS A 237 5.35 -9.74 -10.24
N THR A 238 4.46 -10.34 -11.03
CA THR A 238 3.45 -9.65 -11.83
C THR A 238 2.06 -9.89 -11.24
N LEU A 239 1.33 -8.82 -10.96
CA LEU A 239 -0.05 -8.92 -10.48
C LEU A 239 -1.02 -8.98 -11.66
N LEU A 240 -1.77 -10.07 -11.76
CA LEU A 240 -2.84 -10.26 -12.73
C LEU A 240 -4.16 -9.77 -12.15
N ALA A 241 -4.82 -8.87 -12.88
CA ALA A 241 -6.19 -8.47 -12.58
C ALA A 241 -7.18 -9.44 -13.23
N ASN A 242 -7.91 -10.21 -12.42
CA ASN A 242 -9.07 -11.00 -12.86
C ASN A 242 -10.27 -10.04 -13.04
N GLY A 243 -10.20 -9.16 -14.05
CA GLY A 243 -11.10 -8.03 -14.24
C GLY A 243 -10.46 -6.70 -13.81
N LYS A 244 -11.02 -6.04 -12.78
CA LYS A 244 -10.44 -4.82 -12.19
C LYS A 244 -9.64 -5.15 -10.93
N LEU A 245 -8.38 -4.72 -10.90
CA LEU A 245 -7.46 -4.88 -9.75
C LEU A 245 -7.99 -4.17 -8.50
N LEU A 246 -8.65 -3.03 -8.69
CA LEU A 246 -9.30 -2.24 -7.64
C LEU A 246 -10.80 -2.17 -7.94
N GLN A 247 -11.61 -2.64 -7.00
CA GLN A 247 -13.07 -2.66 -7.09
C GLN A 247 -13.64 -1.81 -5.97
N PHE A 248 -14.64 -1.00 -6.29
CA PHE A 248 -15.28 -0.09 -5.36
C PHE A 248 -16.73 -0.52 -5.13
N PRO A 249 -17.17 -0.72 -3.89
CA PRO A 249 -18.58 -0.81 -3.56
C PRO A 249 -19.29 0.51 -3.91
N MET A 250 -20.62 0.47 -4.06
CA MET A 250 -21.43 1.59 -4.53
C MET A 250 -21.29 2.84 -3.66
N ASN A 251 -21.25 2.64 -2.34
CA ASN A 251 -21.08 3.64 -1.30
C ASN A 251 -19.61 4.06 -1.09
N ARG A 252 -18.64 3.45 -1.79
CA ARG A 252 -17.20 3.79 -1.78
C ARG A 252 -16.60 3.88 -0.36
N GLU A 253 -17.16 3.12 0.56
CA GLU A 253 -16.73 3.02 1.96
C GLU A 253 -15.50 2.14 2.14
N SER A 254 -15.12 1.38 1.12
CA SER A 254 -13.91 0.57 1.07
C SER A 254 -13.39 0.40 -0.35
N VAL A 255 -12.21 -0.20 -0.51
CA VAL A 255 -11.65 -0.62 -1.80
C VAL A 255 -11.22 -2.08 -1.70
N SER A 256 -11.69 -2.91 -2.63
CA SER A 256 -11.22 -4.29 -2.77
C SER A 256 -10.04 -4.33 -3.74
N PHE A 257 -8.88 -4.73 -3.24
CA PHE A 257 -7.66 -5.00 -4.01
C PHE A 257 -7.52 -6.51 -4.19
N THR A 258 -7.73 -7.00 -5.42
CA THR A 258 -7.83 -8.43 -5.71
C THR A 258 -7.21 -8.80 -7.04
N GLY A 259 -6.64 -9.99 -7.10
CA GLY A 259 -6.06 -10.56 -8.31
C GLY A 259 -5.34 -11.87 -8.03
N THR A 260 -4.49 -12.26 -8.97
CA THR A 260 -3.62 -13.43 -8.86
C THR A 260 -2.18 -13.02 -9.11
N VAL A 261 -1.23 -13.63 -8.42
CA VAL A 261 0.20 -13.48 -8.76
C VAL A 261 0.53 -14.39 -9.94
N LYS A 262 0.98 -13.84 -11.06
CA LYS A 262 1.21 -14.57 -12.32
C LYS A 262 2.16 -15.76 -12.14
N GLU A 263 3.25 -15.55 -11.41
CA GLU A 263 4.33 -16.51 -11.29
C GLU A 263 3.98 -17.68 -10.37
N THR A 264 3.18 -17.44 -9.33
CA THR A 264 2.81 -18.47 -8.34
C THR A 264 1.38 -18.99 -8.50
N GLN A 265 0.57 -18.35 -9.33
CA GLN A 265 -0.88 -18.60 -9.47
C GLN A 265 -1.66 -18.43 -8.15
N GLU A 266 -1.07 -17.79 -7.15
CA GLU A 266 -1.74 -17.60 -5.86
C GLU A 266 -2.69 -16.40 -5.90
N PRO A 267 -3.96 -16.57 -5.51
CA PRO A 267 -4.90 -15.46 -5.41
C PRO A 267 -4.59 -14.59 -4.18
N PHE A 268 -4.91 -13.31 -4.29
CA PHE A 268 -4.91 -12.39 -3.17
C PHE A 268 -6.19 -11.54 -3.17
N PHE A 269 -6.59 -11.14 -1.97
CA PHE A 269 -7.76 -10.30 -1.75
C PHE A 269 -7.55 -9.52 -0.47
N PHE A 270 -7.58 -8.19 -0.59
CA PHE A 270 -7.57 -7.27 0.53
C PHE A 270 -8.75 -6.32 0.39
N ARG A 271 -9.49 -6.08 1.47
CA ARG A 271 -10.49 -5.00 1.54
C ARG A 271 -9.97 -3.91 2.45
N ILE A 272 -9.81 -2.71 1.92
CA ILE A 272 -9.16 -1.56 2.56
C ILE A 272 -10.22 -0.51 2.90
N TYR A 273 -10.25 -0.06 4.15
CA TYR A 273 -11.14 1.00 4.63
C TYR A 273 -10.42 2.32 4.82
N ASP A 274 -9.12 2.27 5.14
CA ASP A 274 -8.33 3.46 5.40
C ASP A 274 -7.81 4.14 4.12
N ARG A 275 -7.94 5.46 4.10
CA ARG A 275 -7.56 6.29 2.95
C ARG A 275 -6.05 6.41 2.79
N ASP A 276 -5.32 6.58 3.89
CA ASP A 276 -3.88 6.78 3.84
C ASP A 276 -3.17 5.48 3.45
N LEU A 277 -3.66 4.34 3.93
CA LEU A 277 -3.24 3.01 3.51
C LEU A 277 -3.56 2.76 2.02
N PHE A 278 -4.74 3.17 1.54
CA PHE A 278 -5.05 3.07 0.12
C PHE A 278 -4.13 3.95 -0.74
N LEU A 279 -3.82 5.17 -0.30
CA LEU A 279 -2.84 6.03 -0.97
C LEU A 279 -1.45 5.38 -1.01
N TYR A 280 -1.01 4.77 0.10
CA TYR A 280 0.21 3.99 0.15
C TYR A 280 0.21 2.84 -0.88
N LEU A 281 -0.88 2.05 -0.94
CA LEU A 281 -1.04 0.99 -1.94
C LEU A 281 -0.86 1.53 -3.37
N LEU A 282 -1.51 2.65 -3.70
CA LEU A 282 -1.38 3.26 -5.04
C LEU A 282 0.06 3.66 -5.37
N TYR A 283 0.82 4.11 -4.37
CA TYR A 283 2.23 4.42 -4.56
C TYR A 283 3.08 3.15 -4.69
N ALA A 284 2.84 2.12 -3.87
CA ALA A 284 3.55 0.85 -3.95
C ALA A 284 3.32 0.14 -5.31
N LEU A 285 2.08 0.13 -5.80
CA LEU A 285 1.71 -0.50 -7.08
C LEU A 285 2.39 0.13 -8.30
N ARG A 286 2.91 1.36 -8.21
CA ARG A 286 3.68 1.97 -9.31
C ARG A 286 5.01 1.26 -9.56
N ASN A 287 5.53 0.59 -8.54
CA ASN A 287 6.79 -0.15 -8.61
C ASN A 287 6.57 -1.65 -8.86
N ILE A 288 5.32 -2.09 -9.07
CA ILE A 288 4.94 -3.48 -9.26
C ILE A 288 4.31 -3.65 -10.65
N ARG A 289 4.78 -4.65 -11.41
CA ARG A 289 4.24 -4.96 -12.74
C ARG A 289 2.80 -5.46 -12.61
N ARG A 290 1.94 -4.97 -13.49
CA ARG A 290 0.51 -5.30 -13.51
C ARG A 290 0.10 -5.63 -14.94
N GLU A 291 -0.67 -6.70 -15.09
CA GLU A 291 -1.25 -7.12 -16.36
C GLU A 291 -2.75 -7.38 -16.18
N LYS A 292 -3.52 -7.20 -17.24
CA LYS A 292 -4.89 -7.72 -17.28
C LYS A 292 -4.77 -9.21 -17.62
N ALA A 293 -5.52 -10.06 -16.91
CA ALA A 293 -5.69 -11.42 -17.37
C ALA A 293 -6.33 -11.36 -18.76
N GLU A 294 -5.74 -12.06 -19.74
CA GLU A 294 -6.40 -12.31 -21.01
C GLU A 294 -7.66 -13.15 -20.71
N MET A 295 -8.82 -12.68 -21.22
CA MET A 295 -10.09 -13.41 -21.09
C MET A 295 -10.11 -14.59 -22.05
#